data_AF-A0A7H4P1V9-F1
#
_entry.id   AF-A0A7H4P1V9-F1
#
_cell.length_a   1.000
_cell.length_b   1.000
_cell.length_c   1.000
_cell.angle_alpha   90.00
_cell.angle_beta   90.00
_cell.angle_gamma   90.00
#
_symmetry.space_group_name_H-M   'P 1'
#
loop_
_entity.id
_entity.type
_entity.pdbx_description
1 polymer ?
#
loop_
_entity_poly.entity_id
_entity_poly.type
_entity_poly.pdbx_seq_one_letter_code
_entity_poly.pdbx_strand_id
1 'polypeptide(L)'
;MRSLADFEFNKAPLCDGMVLISELIRDDFPTHYVQDELERLLALAQEEIASSWDQERQIERLLELFYHDWGFSDSARRLPSVRCASGLIRFSTTARAARCR
;
A
#
# COMPACT_ATOMS: atom_id res chain seq x y z
N MET A 1 19.74 3.35 -18.38
CA MET A 1 19.62 3.28 -16.91
C MET A 1 20.12 4.58 -16.33
N ARG A 2 19.33 5.28 -15.50
CA ARG A 2 19.83 6.43 -14.73
C ARG A 2 20.69 5.89 -13.60
N SER A 3 21.86 6.49 -13.35
CA SER A 3 22.72 6.09 -12.23
C SER A 3 22.10 6.57 -10.92
N LEU A 4 22.23 5.78 -9.85
CA LEU A 4 21.83 6.20 -8.50
C LEU A 4 22.53 7.50 -8.08
N ALA A 5 23.76 7.72 -8.55
CA ALA A 5 24.54 8.92 -8.29
C ALA A 5 23.93 10.19 -8.94
N ASP A 6 23.11 10.03 -9.98
CA ASP A 6 22.44 11.13 -10.67
C ASP A 6 21.04 11.40 -10.09
N PHE A 7 20.59 10.59 -9.11
CA PHE A 7 19.27 10.75 -8.50
C PHE A 7 19.31 11.78 -7.37
N GLU A 8 18.62 12.90 -7.56
CA GLU A 8 18.54 13.97 -6.56
C GLU A 8 17.38 13.73 -5.58
N PHE A 9 17.65 12.98 -4.51
CA PHE A 9 16.66 12.64 -3.46
C PHE A 9 15.98 13.84 -2.81
N ASN A 10 16.61 15.01 -2.81
CA ASN A 10 16.02 16.22 -2.24
C ASN A 10 14.94 16.84 -3.12
N LYS A 11 14.86 16.46 -4.40
CA LYS A 11 13.92 17.05 -5.37
C LYS A 11 12.96 16.04 -5.97
N ALA A 12 13.34 14.76 -6.00
CA ALA A 12 12.49 13.68 -6.48
C ALA A 12 11.62 13.11 -5.34
N PRO A 13 10.43 12.55 -5.66
CA PRO A 13 9.66 11.77 -4.71
C PRO A 13 10.50 10.65 -4.10
N LEU A 14 10.39 10.47 -2.78
CA LEU A 14 11.15 9.43 -2.07
C LEU A 14 10.82 8.02 -2.60
N CYS A 15 9.57 7.78 -3.00
CA CYS A 15 9.12 6.50 -3.56
C CYS A 15 9.90 6.10 -4.82
N ASP A 16 10.19 7.06 -5.71
CA ASP A 16 10.93 6.81 -6.95
C ASP A 16 12.36 6.37 -6.64
N GLY A 17 12.97 7.00 -5.63
CA GLY A 17 14.29 6.63 -5.14
C GLY A 17 14.31 5.23 -4.53
N MET A 18 13.29 4.87 -3.76
CA MET A 18 13.18 3.54 -3.14
C MET A 18 12.95 2.43 -4.18
N VAL A 19 12.15 2.70 -5.21
CA VAL A 19 11.97 1.77 -6.35
C VAL A 19 13.30 1.58 -7.09
N LEU A 20 14.00 2.67 -7.43
CA LEU A 20 15.29 2.62 -8.12
C LEU A 20 16.34 1.84 -7.31
N ILE A 21 16.44 2.11 -6.00
CA ILE A 21 17.36 1.36 -5.12
C ILE A 21 16.99 -0.12 -5.09
N SER A 22 15.69 -0.45 -5.04
CA SER A 22 15.23 -1.84 -4.98
C SER A 22 15.54 -2.60 -6.27
N GLU A 23 15.38 -1.97 -7.44
CA GLU A 23 15.82 -2.52 -8.74
C GLU A 23 17.33 -2.79 -8.78
N LEU A 24 18.15 -1.91 -8.18
CA LEU A 24 19.60 -2.07 -8.15
C LEU A 24 20.07 -3.16 -7.20
N ILE A 25 19.32 -3.44 -6.13
CA ILE A 25 19.66 -4.46 -5.12
C ILE A 25 19.13 -5.84 -5.54
N ARG A 26 18.02 -5.90 -6.27
CA ARG A 26 17.32 -7.14 -6.62
C ARG A 26 16.99 -7.21 -8.11
N ASP A 27 17.59 -8.17 -8.80
CA ASP A 27 17.31 -8.45 -10.22
C ASP A 27 15.86 -8.87 -10.49
N ASP A 28 15.17 -9.42 -9.47
CA ASP A 28 13.79 -9.89 -9.54
C ASP A 28 12.77 -8.86 -9.02
N PHE A 29 13.16 -7.61 -8.83
CA PHE A 29 12.28 -6.59 -8.29
C PHE A 29 11.12 -6.27 -9.27
N PRO A 30 9.85 -6.45 -8.86
CA PRO A 30 8.72 -6.33 -9.77
C PRO A 30 8.23 -4.88 -9.88
N THR A 31 9.03 -4.00 -10.50
CA THR A 31 8.78 -2.55 -10.56
C THR A 31 7.38 -2.16 -10.99
N HIS A 32 6.91 -2.71 -12.11
CA HIS A 32 5.58 -2.39 -12.63
C HIS A 32 4.47 -2.75 -11.64
N TYR A 33 4.54 -3.93 -11.04
CA TYR A 33 3.58 -4.35 -10.03
C TYR A 33 3.60 -3.42 -8.81
N VAL A 34 4.78 -3.03 -8.35
CA VAL A 34 4.92 -2.11 -7.20
C VAL A 34 4.34 -0.73 -7.54
N GLN A 35 4.59 -0.21 -8.74
CA GLN A 35 4.04 1.07 -9.19
C GLN A 35 2.51 1.01 -9.28
N ASP A 36 1.96 0.00 -9.96
CA ASP A 36 0.52 -0.20 -10.10
C ASP A 36 -0.17 -0.32 -8.73
N GLU A 37 0.45 -1.06 -7.80
CA GLU A 37 -0.10 -1.24 -6.46
C GLU A 37 -0.03 0.05 -5.63
N LEU A 38 1.05 0.84 -5.74
CA LEU A 38 1.15 2.15 -5.09
C LEU A 38 0.10 3.13 -5.62
N GLU A 39 -0.13 3.16 -6.93
CA GLU A 39 -1.18 3.99 -7.53
C GLU A 39 -2.57 3.57 -7.05
N ARG A 40 -2.82 2.26 -6.95
CA ARG A 40 -4.08 1.71 -6.42
C ARG A 40 -4.31 2.12 -4.96
N LEU A 41 -3.29 2.00 -4.11
CA LEU A 41 -3.37 2.38 -2.70
C LEU A 41 -3.56 3.89 -2.52
N LEU A 42 -2.89 4.69 -3.35
CA LEU A 42 -3.06 6.14 -3.35
C LEU A 42 -4.50 6.54 -3.70
N ALA A 43 -5.08 5.93 -4.74
CA ALA A 43 -6.46 6.17 -5.13
C ALA A 43 -7.44 5.83 -3.99
N LEU A 44 -7.27 4.67 -3.33
CA LEU A 44 -8.09 4.29 -2.18
C LEU A 44 -7.96 5.27 -1.01
N ALA A 45 -6.74 5.74 -0.70
CA ALA A 45 -6.55 6.73 0.34
C ALA A 45 -7.24 8.05 0.01
N GLN A 46 -7.22 8.48 -1.25
CA GLN A 46 -7.89 9.72 -1.67
C GLN A 46 -9.42 9.63 -1.59
N GLU A 47 -10.00 8.44 -1.76
CA GLU A 47 -11.44 8.22 -1.56
C GLU A 47 -11.84 8.27 -0.09
N GLU A 48 -10.98 7.78 0.81
CA GLU A 48 -11.24 7.67 2.25
C GLU A 48 -10.86 8.94 3.03
N ILE A 49 -9.88 9.71 2.54
CA ILE A 49 -9.32 10.88 3.22
C ILE A 49 -9.74 12.15 2.49
N ALA A 50 -10.69 12.87 3.07
CA ALA A 50 -11.11 14.14 2.52
C ALA A 50 -10.02 15.20 2.67
N SER A 51 -9.70 15.90 1.57
CA SER A 51 -8.73 17.00 1.54
C SER A 51 -9.13 18.20 2.41
N SER A 52 -10.40 18.28 2.82
CA SER A 52 -10.91 19.33 3.72
C SER A 52 -10.64 19.05 5.20
N TRP A 53 -10.13 17.87 5.56
CA TRP A 53 -9.76 17.57 6.94
C TRP A 53 -8.46 18.28 7.32
N ASP A 54 -8.26 18.51 8.62
CA ASP A 54 -6.97 18.95 9.14
C ASP A 54 -5.88 17.89 8.90
N GLN A 55 -4.63 18.34 8.84
CA GLN A 55 -3.50 17.49 8.47
C GLN A 55 -3.28 16.34 9.47
N GLU A 56 -3.50 16.57 10.76
CA GLU A 56 -3.32 15.55 11.80
C GLU A 56 -4.30 14.41 11.58
N ARG A 57 -5.58 14.74 11.38
CA ARG A 57 -6.62 13.75 11.07
C ARG A 57 -6.40 13.01 9.75
N GLN A 58 -5.90 13.70 8.71
CA GLN A 58 -5.54 13.03 7.45
C GLN A 58 -4.44 11.99 7.68
N ILE A 59 -3.42 12.33 8.47
CA ILE A 59 -2.33 11.42 8.81
C ILE A 59 -2.84 10.25 9.66
N GLU A 60 -3.64 10.51 10.69
CA GLU A 60 -4.23 9.45 11.53
C GLU A 60 -5.00 8.43 10.68
N ARG A 61 -5.86 8.90 9.77
CA ARG A 61 -6.60 8.02 8.86
C ARG A 61 -5.68 7.24 7.92
N LEU A 62 -4.64 7.87 7.40
CA LEU A 62 -3.67 7.18 6.55
C LEU A 62 -2.91 6.09 7.32
N LEU A 63 -2.55 6.33 8.59
CA LEU A 63 -1.90 5.34 9.45
C LEU A 63 -2.81 4.15 9.73
N GLU A 64 -4.11 4.38 9.96
CA GLU A 64 -5.09 3.31 10.10
C GLU A 64 -5.17 2.44 8.84
N LEU A 65 -5.33 3.08 7.67
CA LEU A 65 -5.34 2.38 6.38
C LEU A 65 -4.07 1.54 6.20
N PHE A 66 -2.90 2.11 6.52
CA PHE A 66 -1.61 1.47 6.35
C PHE A 66 -1.43 0.23 7.26
N TYR A 67 -1.60 0.40 8.58
CA TYR A 67 -1.29 -0.65 9.55
C TYR A 67 -2.39 -1.68 9.75
N HIS A 68 -3.66 -1.30 9.54
CA HIS A 68 -4.80 -2.17 9.82
C HIS A 68 -5.44 -2.72 8.55
N ASP A 69 -5.78 -1.85 7.60
CA ASP A 69 -6.57 -2.27 6.43
C ASP A 69 -5.71 -2.86 5.31
N TRP A 70 -4.54 -2.31 5.06
CA TRP A 70 -3.60 -2.78 4.04
C TRP A 70 -2.59 -3.80 4.58
N GLY A 71 -2.51 -3.94 5.90
CA GLY A 71 -1.72 -4.99 6.54
C GLY A 71 -0.20 -4.80 6.48
N PHE A 72 0.28 -3.56 6.29
CA PHE A 72 1.70 -3.25 6.40
C PHE A 72 2.13 -3.36 7.87
N SER A 73 2.62 -4.52 8.28
CA SER A 73 3.18 -4.73 9.63
C SER A 73 4.31 -5.75 9.62
N ASP A 74 5.28 -5.56 10.52
CA ASP A 74 6.43 -6.47 10.70
C ASP A 74 6.01 -7.84 11.29
N SER A 75 4.74 -7.96 11.72
CA SER A 75 4.20 -9.22 12.27
C SER A 75 3.96 -10.32 11.23
N ALA A 76 4.18 -10.02 9.94
CA ALA A 76 4.11 -10.98 8.84
C ALA A 76 5.29 -11.96 8.76
N ARG A 77 6.15 -12.06 9.80
CA ARG A 77 7.05 -13.20 9.99
C ARG A 77 6.27 -14.44 10.49
N ARG A 78 5.24 -14.85 9.75
CA ARG A 78 4.78 -16.24 9.63
C ARG A 78 4.54 -16.53 8.15
N LEU A 79 5.29 -17.51 7.68
CA LEU A 79 5.15 -18.22 6.41
C LEU A 79 3.67 -18.49 6.04
N PRO A 80 3.36 -18.59 4.74
CA PRO A 80 1.99 -18.56 4.24
C PRO A 80 1.21 -19.78 4.76
N SER A 81 0.19 -19.52 5.57
CA SER A 81 -0.92 -20.47 5.65
C SER A 81 -1.74 -20.27 4.39
N VAL A 82 -1.58 -21.20 3.44
CA VAL A 82 -2.49 -21.37 2.31
C VAL A 82 -3.92 -21.37 2.85
N ARG A 83 -4.64 -20.28 2.60
CA ARG A 83 -6.11 -20.29 2.62
C ARG A 83 -6.60 -19.94 1.24
N CYS A 84 -6.68 -20.98 0.40
CA CYS A 84 -7.81 -21.06 -0.50
C CYS A 84 -9.07 -21.18 0.36
N ALA A 85 -9.82 -20.09 0.50
CA ALA A 85 -11.21 -20.14 0.89
C ALA A 85 -11.92 -18.93 0.28
N SER A 86 -12.42 -19.16 -0.94
CA SER A 86 -13.68 -18.62 -1.46
C SER A 86 -13.83 -17.10 -1.52
N GLY A 87 -13.81 -16.59 -2.74
CA GLY A 87 -14.03 -15.19 -3.04
C GLY A 87 -15.31 -14.60 -2.46
N LEU A 88 -15.19 -13.35 -2.02
CA LEU A 88 -16.08 -12.23 -2.33
C LEU A 88 -15.50 -10.99 -1.68
N ILE A 89 -15.18 -9.99 -2.51
CA ILE A 89 -15.02 -8.61 -2.06
C ILE A 89 -16.39 -8.18 -1.55
N ARG A 90 -16.54 -7.99 -0.24
CA ARG A 90 -17.65 -7.21 0.31
C ARG A 90 -17.11 -5.84 0.72
N PHE A 91 -17.43 -4.85 -0.10
CA PHE A 91 -17.68 -3.50 0.39
C PHE A 91 -18.74 -3.61 1.49
N SER A 92 -18.42 -3.18 2.71
CA SER A 92 -19.39 -3.10 3.80
C SER A 92 -19.48 -1.68 4.32
N THR A 93 -20.10 -0.82 3.51
CA THR A 93 -20.98 0.20 4.08
C THR A 93 -22.33 -0.46 4.34
N THR A 94 -22.72 -0.50 5.61
CA THR A 94 -24.09 -0.74 6.08
C THR A 94 -24.61 -2.19 6.07
N ALA A 95 -24.72 -2.73 7.29
CA ALA A 95 -25.73 -3.69 7.76
C ALA A 95 -26.00 -4.99 6.98
N ARG A 96 -25.81 -6.11 7.69
CA ARG A 96 -26.77 -7.22 7.90
C ARG A 96 -26.05 -8.57 7.83
N ALA A 97 -26.15 -9.28 8.96
CA ALA A 97 -25.64 -10.62 9.19
C ALA A 97 -26.16 -11.64 8.16
N ALA A 98 -25.29 -12.58 7.78
CA ALA A 98 -25.70 -13.91 7.36
C ALA A 98 -24.56 -14.90 7.68
N ARG A 99 -24.90 -15.99 8.39
CA ARG A 99 -23.99 -17.07 8.80
C ARG A 99 -23.56 -17.90 7.59
N CYS A 100 -22.31 -18.35 7.60
CA CYS A 100 -21.87 -19.46 6.76
C CYS A 100 -22.34 -20.80 7.36
N ARG A 101 -22.83 -21.71 6.50
CA ARG A 101 -22.93 -23.13 6.81
C ARG A 101 -21.68 -23.83 6.31
#